data_AF-A0A553DVZ7-F1
#
_entry.id   AF-A0A553DVZ7-F1
#
_cell.length_a   1.000
_cell.length_b   1.000
_cell.length_c   1.000
_cell.angle_alpha   90.00
_cell.angle_beta   90.00
_cell.angle_gamma   90.00
#
_symmetry.space_group_name_H-M   'P 1'
#
loop_
_entity.id
_entity.type
_entity.pdbx_description
1 polymer ?
#
loop_
_entity_poly.entity_id
_entity_poly.type
_entity_poly.pdbx_seq_one_letter_code
_entity_poly.pdbx_strand_id
1 'polypeptide(L)'
;MKKVIAIAVMFMSSIGFSQIKVVETVPVERLGRISNDFYVQKIGDEYTFFYKTTQSEDEDVALKNFTFKNVDNAYQSLYGIISNGFSASPLNDIKLELPNNFVWLHYIVSSDKTTVQFMVTNKSANSTSVSESLSKEQVDKLFQKS
;
A
#
# COMPACT_ATOMS: atom_id res chain seq x y z
N MET A 1 -40.72 -33.55 -37.23
CA MET A 1 -40.53 -32.08 -37.29
C MET A 1 -40.39 -31.42 -35.92
N LYS A 2 -41.26 -31.68 -34.93
CA LYS A 2 -41.19 -31.05 -33.59
C LYS A 2 -39.88 -31.31 -32.80
N LYS A 3 -39.25 -32.48 -32.96
CA LYS A 3 -37.99 -32.84 -32.27
C LYS A 3 -36.75 -32.10 -32.77
N VAL A 4 -36.75 -31.69 -34.04
CA VAL A 4 -35.61 -30.97 -34.67
C VAL A 4 -35.61 -29.51 -34.23
N ILE A 5 -36.80 -28.92 -34.10
CA ILE A 5 -36.99 -27.54 -33.62
C ILE A 5 -36.51 -27.40 -32.17
N ALA A 6 -36.81 -28.39 -31.32
CA ALA A 6 -36.37 -28.39 -29.91
C ALA A 6 -34.84 -28.40 -29.78
N ILE A 7 -34.14 -29.15 -30.64
CA ILE A 7 -32.68 -29.21 -30.65
C ILE A 7 -32.08 -27.88 -31.12
N ALA A 8 -32.66 -27.26 -32.16
CA ALA A 8 -32.20 -25.96 -32.66
C ALA A 8 -32.36 -24.83 -31.63
N VAL A 9 -33.43 -24.82 -30.83
CA VAL A 9 -33.65 -23.84 -29.76
C VAL A 9 -32.63 -24.02 -28.62
N MET A 10 -32.20 -25.25 -28.34
CA MET A 10 -31.23 -25.56 -27.29
C MET A 10 -29.80 -25.09 -27.64
N PHE A 11 -29.44 -25.05 -28.93
CA PHE A 11 -28.14 -24.55 -29.40
C PHE A 11 -28.06 -23.01 -29.48
N MET A 12 -29.19 -22.31 -29.47
CA MET A 12 -29.22 -20.83 -29.49
C MET A 12 -28.94 -20.21 -28.12
N SER A 13 -29.13 -20.95 -27.02
CA SER A 13 -28.83 -20.50 -25.64
C SER A 13 -27.33 -20.49 -25.28
N SER A 14 -26.47 -21.08 -26.12
CA SER A 14 -25.01 -21.16 -25.88
C SER A 14 -24.21 -19.98 -26.41
N ILE A 15 -24.85 -18.98 -27.04
CA ILE A 15 -24.18 -17.76 -27.49
C ILE A 15 -24.10 -16.77 -26.31
N GLY A 16 -23.41 -17.19 -25.25
CA GLY A 16 -23.14 -16.36 -24.07
C GLY A 16 -22.13 -15.26 -24.41
N PHE A 17 -22.39 -14.07 -23.90
CA PHE A 17 -21.60 -12.84 -24.07
C PHE A 17 -20.11 -13.04 -23.70
N SER A 18 -19.28 -13.42 -24.66
CA SER A 18 -17.81 -13.36 -24.56
C SER A 18 -17.31 -11.97 -24.96
N GLN A 19 -17.89 -10.92 -24.39
CA GLN A 19 -17.44 -9.56 -24.65
C GLN A 19 -16.32 -9.21 -23.66
N ILE A 20 -15.14 -8.89 -24.18
CA ILE A 20 -14.06 -8.31 -23.36
C ILE A 20 -14.57 -6.96 -22.87
N LYS A 21 -14.91 -6.89 -21.57
CA LYS A 21 -15.31 -5.64 -20.94
C LYS A 21 -14.07 -4.79 -20.73
N VAL A 22 -13.97 -3.68 -21.46
CA VAL A 22 -12.97 -2.64 -21.17
C VAL A 22 -13.39 -1.99 -19.86
N VAL A 23 -12.68 -2.34 -18.78
CA VAL A 23 -12.82 -1.65 -17.50
C VAL A 23 -11.98 -0.38 -17.61
N GLU A 24 -12.60 0.76 -17.35
CA GLU A 24 -11.88 2.03 -17.27
C GLU A 24 -10.80 1.91 -16.18
N THR A 25 -9.54 1.97 -16.60
CA THR A 25 -8.43 1.92 -15.66
C THR A 25 -8.31 3.28 -15.01
N VAL A 26 -8.51 3.33 -13.69
CA VAL A 26 -8.16 4.51 -12.91
C VAL A 26 -6.67 4.79 -13.13
N PRO A 27 -6.27 6.03 -13.48
CA PRO A 27 -4.87 6.33 -13.76
C PRO A 27 -4.00 6.02 -12.54
N VAL A 28 -2.90 5.31 -12.76
CA VAL A 28 -1.90 5.01 -11.73
C VAL A 28 -0.93 6.16 -11.67
N GLU A 29 -1.05 6.99 -10.63
CA GLU A 29 -0.16 8.11 -10.37
C GLU A 29 0.97 7.63 -9.45
N ARG A 30 2.23 7.70 -9.91
CA ARG A 30 3.38 7.50 -9.02
C ARG A 30 3.67 8.81 -8.32
N LEU A 31 3.63 8.82 -7.00
CA LEU A 31 3.79 10.03 -6.21
C LEU A 31 5.27 10.27 -5.87
N GLY A 32 5.75 9.77 -4.74
CA GLY A 32 7.14 9.91 -4.32
C GLY A 32 7.91 8.61 -4.42
N ARG A 33 9.22 8.72 -4.64
CA ARG A 33 10.17 7.61 -4.74
C ARG A 33 11.47 7.94 -4.01
N ILE A 34 11.92 7.04 -3.14
CA ILE A 34 13.19 7.16 -2.40
C ILE A 34 14.24 6.22 -2.97
N SER A 35 13.85 4.98 -3.26
CA SER A 35 14.70 3.99 -3.89
C SER A 35 13.92 3.24 -4.98
N ASN A 36 14.58 2.31 -5.67
CA ASN A 36 13.85 1.50 -6.65
C ASN A 36 12.71 0.70 -6.02
N ASP A 37 12.88 0.35 -4.75
CA ASP A 37 12.01 -0.55 -4.01
C ASP A 37 11.17 0.17 -2.93
N PHE A 38 11.37 1.49 -2.74
CA PHE A 38 10.61 2.32 -1.80
C PHE A 38 9.91 3.48 -2.50
N TYR A 39 8.59 3.36 -2.69
CA TYR A 39 7.78 4.35 -3.42
C TYR A 39 6.29 4.31 -3.06
N VAL A 40 5.57 5.38 -3.40
CA VAL A 40 4.11 5.48 -3.24
C VAL A 40 3.43 5.54 -4.59
N GLN A 41 2.35 4.77 -4.73
CA GLN A 41 1.43 4.86 -5.86
C GLN A 41 0.05 5.26 -5.37
N LYS A 42 -0.65 6.03 -6.20
CA LYS A 42 -2.04 6.39 -6.01
C LYS A 42 -2.85 5.81 -7.16
N ILE A 43 -3.93 5.12 -6.83
CA ILE A 43 -4.88 4.56 -7.78
C ILE A 43 -6.27 5.02 -7.35
N GLY A 44 -6.82 6.01 -8.07
CA GLY A 44 -8.05 6.68 -7.62
C GLY A 44 -7.86 7.33 -6.24
N ASP A 45 -8.61 6.86 -5.25
CA ASP A 45 -8.55 7.35 -3.86
C ASP A 45 -7.69 6.47 -2.93
N GLU A 46 -7.03 5.44 -3.46
CA GLU A 46 -6.20 4.53 -2.68
C GLU A 46 -4.72 4.85 -2.83
N TYR A 47 -4.01 4.87 -1.70
CA TYR A 47 -2.57 5.11 -1.62
C TYR A 47 -1.89 3.83 -1.17
N THR A 48 -0.99 3.32 -2.02
CA THR A 48 -0.21 2.12 -1.75
C THR A 48 1.26 2.48 -1.56
N PHE A 49 1.79 2.10 -0.41
CA PHE A 49 3.20 2.26 -0.06
C PHE A 49 3.91 0.94 -0.30
N PHE A 50 4.93 0.97 -1.15
CA PHE A 50 5.78 -0.17 -1.45
C PHE A 50 7.13 0.01 -0.79
N TYR A 51 7.66 -1.06 -0.21
CA TYR A 51 8.95 -1.07 0.46
C TYR A 51 9.54 -2.48 0.43
N LYS A 52 10.86 -2.56 0.58
CA LYS A 52 11.58 -3.82 0.77
C LYS A 52 11.69 -4.11 2.27
N THR A 53 11.48 -5.37 2.66
CA THR A 53 11.64 -5.76 4.06
C THR A 53 13.12 -5.93 4.42
N THR A 54 13.51 -5.43 5.59
CA THR A 54 14.85 -5.62 6.18
C THR A 54 14.90 -6.81 7.13
N GLN A 55 13.76 -7.23 7.68
CA GLN A 55 13.60 -8.50 8.39
C GLN A 55 13.09 -9.57 7.43
N SER A 56 13.85 -10.65 7.34
CA SER A 56 13.59 -11.84 6.53
C SER A 56 13.33 -13.02 7.46
N GLU A 57 12.10 -13.16 7.95
CA GLU A 57 11.61 -14.47 8.43
C GLU A 57 11.12 -15.33 7.26
N ASP A 58 10.70 -14.69 6.16
CA ASP A 58 10.44 -15.33 4.87
C ASP A 58 11.68 -15.18 3.97
N GLU A 59 12.17 -16.28 3.38
CA GLU A 59 13.35 -16.33 2.50
C GLU A 59 13.21 -15.47 1.23
N ASP A 60 12.01 -14.97 0.92
CA ASP A 60 11.77 -14.08 -0.19
C ASP A 60 11.89 -12.61 0.25
N VAL A 61 12.95 -11.96 -0.23
CA VAL A 61 13.14 -10.50 -0.22
C VAL A 61 12.15 -9.84 -1.19
N ALA A 62 10.86 -10.11 -1.00
CA ALA A 62 9.77 -9.66 -1.84
C ALA A 62 9.38 -8.22 -1.48
N LEU A 63 8.98 -7.46 -2.49
CA LEU A 63 8.40 -6.12 -2.33
C LEU A 63 7.10 -6.25 -1.51
N LYS A 64 7.10 -5.71 -0.28
CA LYS A 64 5.93 -5.66 0.58
C LYS A 64 5.20 -4.33 0.37
N ASN A 65 3.92 -4.31 0.72
CA ASN A 65 3.13 -3.10 0.62
C ASN A 65 2.05 -3.04 1.69
N PHE A 66 1.59 -1.83 1.95
CA PHE A 66 0.32 -1.58 2.63
C PHE A 66 -0.46 -0.53 1.84
N THR A 67 -1.78 -0.62 1.91
CA THR A 67 -2.67 0.30 1.20
C THR A 67 -3.74 0.84 2.13
N PHE A 68 -4.16 2.07 1.86
CA PHE A 68 -5.28 2.71 2.55
C PHE A 68 -6.01 3.70 1.64
N LYS A 69 -7.29 3.92 1.93
CA LYS A 69 -8.11 4.92 1.25
C LYS A 69 -7.86 6.30 1.86
N ASN A 70 -7.81 7.33 1.01
CA ASN A 70 -7.68 8.71 1.43
C ASN A 70 -9.03 9.30 1.88
N VAL A 71 -9.63 8.69 2.89
CA VAL A 71 -10.81 9.24 3.58
C VAL A 71 -10.33 10.32 4.56
N ASP A 72 -11.04 11.44 4.66
CA ASP A 72 -10.73 12.55 5.58
C ASP A 72 -9.29 13.06 5.50
N ASN A 73 -8.73 13.12 4.28
CA ASN A 73 -7.33 13.50 4.04
C ASN A 73 -6.31 12.60 4.75
N ALA A 74 -6.61 11.31 4.94
CA ALA A 74 -5.73 10.35 5.59
C ALA A 74 -4.28 10.37 5.08
N TYR A 75 -4.05 10.64 3.79
CA TYR A 75 -2.70 10.75 3.25
C TYR A 75 -1.90 11.92 3.86
N GLN A 76 -2.53 13.09 3.93
CA GLN A 76 -1.90 14.28 4.52
C GLN A 76 -1.78 14.14 6.05
N SER A 77 -2.77 13.50 6.69
CA SER A 77 -2.74 13.18 8.10
C SER A 77 -1.61 12.22 8.45
N LEU A 78 -1.39 11.17 7.64
CA LEU A 78 -0.28 10.23 7.80
C LEU A 78 1.07 10.96 7.73
N TYR A 79 1.25 11.85 6.74
CA TYR A 79 2.45 12.69 6.67
C TYR A 79 2.63 13.51 7.95
N GLY A 80 1.58 14.21 8.40
CA GLY A 80 1.63 15.01 9.62
C GLY A 80 1.99 14.19 10.86
N ILE A 81 1.43 12.99 11.02
CA ILE A 81 1.76 12.07 12.10
C ILE A 81 3.24 11.68 12.03
N ILE A 82 3.72 11.28 10.84
CA ILE A 82 5.11 10.87 10.65
C ILE A 82 6.07 12.04 10.96
N SER A 83 5.83 13.21 10.38
CA SER A 83 6.65 14.41 10.53
C SER A 83 6.69 14.91 11.98
N ASN A 84 5.55 14.87 12.69
CA ASN A 84 5.49 15.28 14.09
C ASN A 84 6.27 14.33 15.01
N GLY A 85 6.28 13.04 14.70
CA GLY A 85 7.02 12.05 15.49
C GLY A 85 8.54 12.25 15.46
N PHE A 86 9.12 12.85 14.41
CA PHE A 86 10.56 13.19 14.39
C PHE A 86 10.97 14.20 15.46
N SER A 87 10.04 15.05 15.91
CA SER A 87 10.26 16.11 16.89
C SER A 87 9.62 15.81 18.26
N ALA A 88 9.02 14.64 18.43
CA ALA A 88 8.35 14.27 19.67
C ALA A 88 9.35 13.98 20.79
N SER A 89 9.01 14.38 22.02
CA SER A 89 9.77 14.06 23.22
C SER A 89 8.79 13.68 24.35
N PRO A 90 8.77 12.42 24.83
CA PRO A 90 9.61 11.30 24.41
C PRO A 90 9.25 10.75 23.02
N LEU A 91 10.21 10.10 22.36
CA LEU A 91 9.95 9.36 21.13
C LEU A 91 9.22 8.06 21.48
N ASN A 92 7.97 8.00 21.07
CA ASN A 92 7.13 6.82 21.24
C ASN A 92 6.76 6.26 19.87
N ASP A 93 6.61 4.95 19.82
CA ASP A 93 6.10 4.28 18.64
C ASP A 93 4.62 4.61 18.45
N ILE A 94 4.24 4.96 17.23
CA ILE A 94 2.85 5.27 16.89
C ILE A 94 2.27 4.09 16.12
N LYS A 95 1.28 3.42 16.71
CA LYS A 95 0.54 2.35 16.05
C LYS A 95 -0.65 2.93 15.27
N LEU A 96 -0.68 2.66 13.97
CA LEU A 96 -1.76 3.02 13.07
C LEU A 96 -2.53 1.76 12.68
N GLU A 97 -3.85 1.84 12.74
CA GLU A 97 -4.73 0.79 12.27
C GLU A 97 -5.25 1.13 10.88
N LEU A 98 -4.87 0.31 9.89
CA LEU A 98 -5.42 0.32 8.54
C LEU A 98 -6.43 -0.83 8.39
N PRO A 99 -7.27 -0.86 7.34
CA PRO A 99 -8.25 -1.92 7.15
C PRO A 99 -7.63 -3.32 7.18
N ASN A 100 -6.52 -3.52 6.46
CA ASN A 100 -5.88 -4.84 6.28
C ASN A 100 -4.57 -5.00 7.07
N ASN A 101 -4.03 -3.92 7.63
CA ASN A 101 -2.70 -3.89 8.23
C ASN A 101 -2.69 -3.09 9.53
N PHE A 102 -1.77 -3.45 10.42
CA PHE A 102 -1.28 -2.52 11.45
C PHE A 102 0.05 -1.95 10.98
N VAL A 103 0.24 -0.64 11.04
CA VAL A 103 1.49 0.03 10.69
C VAL A 103 2.01 0.73 11.93
N TRP A 104 3.17 0.30 12.42
CA TRP A 104 3.87 0.96 13.50
C TRP A 104 4.94 1.87 12.94
N LEU A 105 4.94 3.12 13.40
CA LEU A 105 5.98 4.10 13.14
C LEU A 105 6.99 3.99 14.28
N HIS A 106 8.11 3.33 14.02
CA HIS A 106 9.18 3.15 15.00
C HIS A 106 10.27 4.20 14.77
N TYR A 107 10.48 5.07 15.76
CA TYR A 107 11.44 6.17 15.67
C TYR A 107 12.75 5.80 16.37
N ILE A 108 13.84 5.87 15.62
CA ILE A 108 15.18 5.53 16.11
C ILE A 108 16.04 6.79 16.10
N VAL A 109 16.61 7.13 17.26
CA VAL A 109 17.64 8.16 17.37
C VAL A 109 19.00 7.51 17.27
N SER A 110 19.81 7.95 16.32
CA SER A 110 21.21 7.53 16.18
C SER A 110 22.09 8.76 16.16
N SER A 111 22.83 8.97 17.26
CA SER A 111 23.78 10.05 17.53
C SER A 111 23.24 11.47 17.34
N ASP A 112 22.89 11.88 16.12
CA ASP A 112 22.39 13.22 15.75
C ASP A 112 21.23 13.18 14.74
N LYS A 113 20.73 12.00 14.38
CA LYS A 113 19.66 11.85 13.39
C LYS A 113 18.55 10.96 13.93
N THR A 114 17.33 11.44 13.83
CA THR A 114 16.12 10.63 14.03
C THR A 114 15.71 10.04 12.69
N THR A 115 15.44 8.74 12.67
CA THR A 115 14.92 8.02 11.50
C THR A 115 13.63 7.31 11.88
N VAL A 116 12.79 7.00 10.89
CA VAL A 116 11.55 6.25 11.08
C VAL A 116 11.59 4.95 10.28
N GLN A 117 11.13 3.87 10.88
CA GLN A 117 10.88 2.59 10.23
C GLN A 117 9.37 2.28 10.25
N PHE A 118 8.88 1.66 9.19
CA PHE A 118 7.52 1.13 9.15
C PHE A 118 7.55 -0.36 9.49
N MET A 119 6.96 -0.73 10.62
CA MET A 119 6.71 -2.14 10.93
C MET A 119 5.25 -2.45 10.60
N VAL A 120 5.04 -3.28 9.61
CA VAL A 120 3.72 -3.56 9.04
C VAL A 120 3.34 -4.99 9.35
N THR A 121 2.26 -5.18 10.08
CA THR A 121 1.67 -6.49 10.35
C THR A 121 0.43 -6.66 9.49
N ASN A 122 0.36 -7.73 8.71
CA ASN A 122 -0.85 -8.10 7.97
C ASN A 122 -1.87 -8.76 8.92
N LYS A 123 -3.11 -8.26 8.97
CA LYS A 123 -4.14 -8.78 9.88
C LYS A 123 -4.59 -10.20 9.54
N SER A 124 -4.52 -10.58 8.26
CA SER A 124 -4.95 -11.90 7.77
C SER A 124 -3.84 -12.94 7.90
N ALA A 125 -2.63 -12.60 7.47
CA ALA A 125 -1.49 -13.52 7.47
C ALA A 125 -0.71 -13.56 8.79
N ASN A 126 -0.96 -12.61 9.70
CA ASN A 126 -0.19 -12.38 10.94
C ASN A 126 1.34 -12.26 10.72
N SER A 127 1.77 -11.97 9.50
CA SER A 127 3.17 -11.74 9.13
C SER A 127 3.55 -10.30 9.39
N THR A 128 4.73 -10.06 9.98
CA THR A 128 5.27 -8.71 10.20
C THR A 128 6.47 -8.47 9.29
N SER A 129 6.48 -7.34 8.61
CA SER A 129 7.61 -6.89 7.78
C SER A 129 8.06 -5.51 8.20
N VAL A 130 9.37 -5.26 8.13
CA VAL A 130 9.98 -4.01 8.61
C VAL A 130 10.65 -3.30 7.44
N SER A 131 10.34 -2.04 7.22
CA SER A 131 10.96 -1.26 6.15
C SER A 131 12.40 -0.85 6.47
N GLU A 132 13.09 -0.34 5.44
CA GLU A 132 14.31 0.43 5.65
C GLU A 132 14.02 1.69 6.49
N SER A 133 15.06 2.19 7.17
CA SER A 133 14.98 3.43 7.95
C SER A 133 14.97 4.64 7.03
N LEU A 134 14.01 5.54 7.24
CA LEU A 134 13.87 6.78 6.48
C LEU A 134 14.25 7.99 7.34
N SER A 135 15.05 8.90 6.77
CA SER A 135 15.25 10.23 7.32
C SER A 135 14.03 11.12 7.04
N LYS A 136 13.94 12.25 7.76
CA LYS A 136 12.88 13.23 7.54
C LYS A 136 12.83 13.72 6.10
N GLU A 137 13.99 14.00 5.51
CA GLU A 137 14.09 14.47 4.12
C GLU A 137 13.62 13.41 3.12
N GLN A 138 13.84 12.12 3.43
CA GLN A 138 13.31 11.02 2.63
C GLN A 138 11.79 10.92 2.78
N VAL A 139 11.23 11.13 3.97
CA VAL A 139 9.77 11.21 4.14
C VAL A 139 9.20 12.38 3.33
N ASP A 140 9.80 13.56 3.41
CA ASP A 140 9.31 14.74 2.68
C ASP A 140 9.29 14.50 1.16
N LYS A 141 10.34 13.85 0.62
CA LYS A 141 10.37 13.42 -0.79
C LYS A 141 9.32 12.36 -1.13
N LEU A 142 9.07 11.41 -0.23
CA LEU A 142 8.09 10.35 -0.42
C LEU A 142 6.67 10.92 -0.53
N PHE A 143 6.40 12.00 0.21
CA PHE A 143 5.11 12.68 0.24
C PHE A 143 5.00 13.90 -0.70
N GLN A 144 6.02 14.14 -1.53
CA GLN A 144 6.09 15.30 -2.45
C GLN A 144 5.96 16.65 -1.73
N LYS A 145 6.58 16.79 -0.56
CA LYS A 145 6.57 18.02 0.25
C LYS A 145 7.88 18.82 0.17
N SER A 146 8.87 18.33 -0.59
CA SER A 146 10.17 18.96 -0.84
C SER A 146 10.43 19.21 -2.30
#